data_AF-A0A2P6R1B6-F1
#
_entry.id   AF-A0A2P6R1B6-F1
#
_cell.length_a   1.000
_cell.length_b   1.000
_cell.length_c   1.000
_cell.angle_alpha   90.00
_cell.angle_beta   90.00
_cell.angle_gamma   90.00
#
_symmetry.space_group_name_H-M   'P 1'
#
loop_
_entity.id
_entity.type
_entity.pdbx_description
1 polymer ?
#
loop_
_entity_poly.entity_id
_entity_poly.type
_entity_poly.pdbx_seq_one_letter_code
_entity_poly.pdbx_strand_id
1 'polypeptide(L)'
;MFLLVCSSSVSSSDSSLISNAVCGIFTFGDSIFDAGNNHFNKNCTVQADFPPYGSSFFHYPTGRFTNGRTVADFISQFIGIPLQKPYYEVQIEAMTGSRKGYPSNGLNFASAGSGVLQGTNKNLVTN
;
A
#
# COMPACT_ATOMS: atom_id res chain seq x y z
N MET A 1 -5.02 -11.07 5.84
CA MET A 1 -3.83 -10.64 5.09
C MET A 1 -3.78 -11.38 3.77
N PHE A 2 -3.75 -10.68 2.63
CA PHE A 2 -3.54 -11.29 1.32
C PHE A 2 -2.93 -10.28 0.34
N LEU A 3 -1.99 -10.74 -0.50
CA LEU A 3 -1.45 -9.96 -1.63
C LEU A 3 -1.96 -10.61 -2.93
N LEU A 4 -2.53 -9.82 -3.81
CA LEU A 4 -2.84 -10.22 -5.17
C LEU A 4 -1.72 -9.73 -6.09
N VAL A 5 -1.05 -10.66 -6.77
CA VAL A 5 0.00 -10.36 -7.75
C VAL A 5 -0.60 -10.46 -9.14
N CYS A 6 -0.53 -9.38 -9.91
CA CYS A 6 -0.95 -9.37 -11.30
C CYS A 6 0.26 -9.62 -12.20
N SER A 7 0.16 -10.64 -13.04
CA SER A 7 1.19 -10.99 -14.01
C SER A 7 0.70 -10.82 -15.45
N SER A 8 1.54 -10.26 -16.29
CA SER A 8 1.41 -10.21 -17.75
C SER A 8 2.11 -11.41 -18.37
N SER A 9 1.42 -12.15 -19.22
CA SER A 9 2.07 -13.16 -20.07
C SER A 9 2.85 -12.44 -21.18
N VAL A 10 4.17 -12.41 -21.10
CA VAL A 10 5.00 -11.95 -22.23
C VAL A 10 5.37 -13.17 -23.07
N SER A 11 4.81 -13.28 -24.27
CA SER A 11 5.25 -14.28 -25.26
C SER A 11 6.49 -13.72 -25.98
N SER A 12 7.69 -13.95 -25.44
CA SER A 12 8.94 -13.58 -26.10
C SER A 12 9.77 -14.81 -26.48
N SER A 13 10.16 -14.90 -27.75
CA SER A 13 10.98 -15.97 -28.33
C SER A 13 12.48 -15.88 -28.00
N ASP A 14 12.90 -14.88 -27.22
CA ASP A 14 14.29 -14.65 -26.87
C ASP A 14 14.56 -14.87 -25.38
N SER A 15 15.64 -15.62 -25.10
CA SER A 15 15.96 -16.19 -23.78
C SER A 15 16.81 -15.26 -22.89
N SER A 16 16.75 -13.94 -23.08
CA SER A 16 17.57 -13.01 -22.29
C SER A 16 16.75 -12.27 -21.24
N LEU A 17 16.98 -12.66 -19.99
CA LEU A 17 16.54 -12.06 -18.73
C LEU A 17 15.04 -12.19 -18.45
N ILE A 18 14.72 -12.65 -17.24
CA ILE A 18 13.37 -12.75 -16.67
C ILE A 18 12.61 -11.46 -17.01
N SER A 19 11.76 -11.51 -18.03
CA SER A 19 10.83 -10.41 -18.32
C SER A 19 10.03 -10.23 -17.03
N ASN A 20 10.02 -9.03 -16.46
CA ASN A 20 9.25 -8.68 -15.27
C ASN A 20 7.77 -8.97 -15.53
N ALA A 21 7.39 -10.22 -15.27
CA ALA A 21 6.06 -10.72 -15.57
C ALA A 21 5.05 -10.10 -14.64
N VAL A 22 5.46 -9.61 -13.46
CA VAL A 22 4.56 -8.94 -12.52
C VAL A 22 4.38 -7.49 -12.93
N CYS A 23 3.16 -7.13 -13.32
CA CYS A 23 2.79 -5.76 -13.69
C CYS A 23 2.27 -4.94 -12.52
N GLY A 24 1.84 -5.58 -11.42
CA GLY A 24 1.40 -4.88 -10.23
C GLY A 24 1.10 -5.78 -9.03
N ILE A 25 1.06 -5.17 -7.85
CA ILE A 25 0.69 -5.82 -6.59
C ILE A 25 -0.49 -5.06 -5.97
N PHE A 26 -1.51 -5.78 -5.55
CA PHE A 26 -2.62 -5.23 -4.77
C PHE A 26 -2.57 -5.82 -3.36
N THR A 27 -2.38 -4.96 -2.37
CA THR A 27 -2.12 -5.38 -0.98
C THR A 27 -3.35 -5.15 -0.11
N PHE A 28 -3.79 -6.16 0.63
CA PHE A 28 -4.89 -6.08 1.60
C PHE A 28 -4.44 -6.60 2.97
N GLY A 29 -4.77 -5.86 4.02
CA GLY A 29 -4.32 -6.22 5.36
C GLY A 29 -4.60 -5.14 6.39
N ASP A 30 -3.83 -5.22 7.47
CA ASP A 30 -3.88 -4.33 8.62
C ASP A 30 -2.63 -3.41 8.66
N SER A 31 -2.27 -2.93 9.85
CA SER A 31 -1.15 -2.02 10.08
C SER A 31 0.19 -2.54 9.58
N ILE A 32 0.39 -3.87 9.53
CA ILE A 32 1.67 -4.48 9.14
C ILE A 32 1.98 -4.18 7.65
N PHE A 33 0.94 -3.94 6.85
CA PHE A 33 1.06 -3.71 5.41
C PHE A 33 0.53 -2.35 4.97
N ASP A 34 0.01 -1.54 5.89
CA ASP A 34 -0.55 -0.23 5.58
C ASP A 34 0.54 0.70 5.02
N ALA A 35 0.36 1.14 3.78
CA ALA A 35 1.25 2.09 3.10
C ALA A 35 1.04 3.55 3.54
N GLY A 36 0.09 3.81 4.45
CA GLY A 36 -0.31 5.15 4.89
C GLY A 36 -1.77 5.49 4.60
N ASN A 37 -2.64 4.52 4.32
CA ASN A 37 -4.06 4.76 4.08
C ASN A 37 -4.74 5.50 5.23
N ASN A 38 -4.44 5.12 6.47
CA ASN A 38 -5.05 5.75 7.63
C ASN A 38 -4.70 7.24 7.80
N HIS A 39 -3.55 7.69 7.28
CA HIS A 39 -3.18 9.10 7.27
C HIS A 39 -4.14 9.94 6.40
N PHE A 40 -4.66 9.37 5.31
CA PHE A 40 -5.59 10.07 4.41
C PHE A 40 -7.06 9.94 4.83
N ASN A 41 -7.37 9.08 5.80
CA ASN A 41 -8.71 8.95 6.35
C ASN A 41 -8.92 9.90 7.54
N LYS A 42 -9.59 11.03 7.30
CA LYS A 42 -9.83 12.08 8.30
C LYS A 42 -10.61 11.62 9.54
N ASN A 43 -11.38 10.55 9.43
CA ASN A 43 -12.18 10.02 10.54
C ASN A 43 -11.44 8.89 11.29
N CYS A 44 -10.19 8.59 10.92
CA CYS A 44 -9.41 7.53 11.54
C CYS A 44 -8.56 8.06 12.70
N THR A 45 -8.69 7.44 13.86
CA THR A 45 -7.87 7.75 15.06
C THR A 45 -6.58 6.93 15.15
N VAL A 46 -6.47 5.86 14.36
CA VAL A 46 -5.29 4.98 14.34
C VAL A 46 -4.34 5.47 13.26
N GLN A 47 -3.39 6.33 13.62
CA GLN A 47 -2.47 6.98 12.68
C GLN A 47 -1.00 6.67 12.98
N ALA A 48 -0.14 6.86 11.97
CA ALA A 48 1.32 6.72 12.04
C ALA A 48 2.03 7.80 11.21
N ASP A 49 1.44 9.00 11.15
CA ASP A 49 1.93 10.19 10.45
C ASP A 49 2.71 11.15 11.36
N PHE A 50 3.31 10.62 12.42
CA PHE A 50 4.11 11.35 13.39
C PHE A 50 5.41 10.59 13.74
N PRO A 51 6.45 11.26 14.29
CA PRO A 51 7.66 10.58 14.75
C PRO A 51 7.36 9.51 15.83
N PRO A 52 8.03 8.35 15.85
CA PRO A 52 9.26 8.04 15.11
C PRO A 52 9.05 7.41 13.72
N TYR A 53 7.80 7.25 13.27
CA TYR A 53 7.49 6.55 12.02
C TYR A 53 8.18 7.18 10.81
N GLY A 54 8.62 6.33 9.88
CA GLY A 54 9.36 6.72 8.68
C GLY A 54 10.82 7.16 8.88
N SER A 55 11.33 7.26 10.12
CA SER A 55 12.68 7.80 10.42
C SER A 55 13.87 7.09 9.75
N SER A 56 13.81 5.78 9.53
CA SER A 56 14.93 4.96 9.05
C SER A 56 15.09 4.91 7.54
N PHE A 57 14.00 4.92 6.76
CA PHE A 57 14.07 4.75 5.29
C PHE A 57 13.53 5.96 4.52
N PHE A 58 12.38 6.49 4.94
CA PHE A 58 11.75 7.63 4.23
C PHE A 58 12.25 8.97 4.78
N HIS A 59 12.75 8.99 6.02
CA HIS A 59 13.20 10.17 6.74
C HIS A 59 12.10 11.22 7.03
N TYR A 60 10.84 10.84 6.89
CA TYR A 60 9.66 11.59 7.33
C TYR A 60 8.48 10.62 7.59
N PRO A 61 7.49 10.96 8.44
CA PRO A 61 6.34 10.11 8.68
C PRO A 61 5.48 9.95 7.43
N THR A 62 5.32 8.71 6.94
CA THR A 62 4.53 8.43 5.73
C THR A 62 3.13 7.86 6.03
N GLY A 63 2.76 7.71 7.30
CA GLY A 63 1.57 6.95 7.71
C GLY A 63 1.77 5.43 7.76
N ARG A 64 2.95 4.91 7.41
CA ARG A 64 3.31 3.49 7.60
C ARG A 64 3.58 3.23 9.08
N PHE A 65 3.05 2.14 9.64
CA PHE A 65 3.25 1.74 11.03
C PHE A 65 4.63 1.10 11.27
N THR A 66 5.68 1.74 10.76
CA THR A 66 7.08 1.32 10.86
C THR A 66 8.01 2.53 10.67
N ASN A 67 9.27 2.42 11.12
CA ASN A 67 10.29 3.44 10.86
C ASN A 67 10.79 3.43 9.41
N GLY A 68 10.40 2.44 8.60
CA GLY A 68 10.83 2.36 7.21
C GLY A 68 9.81 1.69 6.32
N ARG A 69 10.23 0.61 5.67
CA ARG A 69 9.44 -0.15 4.70
C ARG A 69 8.58 -1.21 5.39
N THR A 70 7.38 -1.43 4.86
CA THR A 70 6.52 -2.57 5.19
C THR A 70 7.00 -3.83 4.45
N VAL A 71 6.44 -4.99 4.80
CA VAL A 71 6.72 -6.24 4.07
C VAL A 71 6.29 -6.14 2.60
N ALA A 72 5.17 -5.49 2.29
CA ALA A 72 4.75 -5.24 0.91
C ALA A 72 5.77 -4.39 0.14
N ASP A 73 6.35 -3.38 0.77
CA ASP A 73 7.37 -2.53 0.12
C ASP A 73 8.62 -3.34 -0.23
N PHE A 74 9.05 -4.25 0.66
CA PHE A 74 10.17 -5.15 0.37
C PHE A 74 9.87 -6.10 -0.77
N ILE A 75 8.65 -6.64 -0.87
CA ILE A 75 8.23 -7.50 -1.98
C ILE A 75 8.29 -6.71 -3.30
N SER A 76 7.72 -5.51 -3.35
CA SER A 76 7.73 -4.66 -4.54
C SER A 76 9.14 -4.33 -5.01
N GLN A 77 10.05 -4.06 -4.08
CA GLN A 77 11.46 -3.84 -4.41
C GLN A 77 12.15 -5.10 -4.90
N PHE A 78 11.87 -6.26 -4.29
CA PHE A 78 12.43 -7.53 -4.71
C PHE A 78 12.04 -7.88 -6.15
N ILE A 79 10.80 -7.60 -6.56
CA ILE A 79 10.32 -7.83 -7.92
C ILE A 79 10.58 -6.64 -8.88
N GLY A 80 11.24 -5.58 -8.41
CA GLY A 80 11.63 -4.45 -9.25
C GLY A 80 10.50 -3.52 -9.71
N ILE A 81 9.39 -3.43 -8.97
CA ILE A 81 8.31 -2.46 -9.25
C ILE A 81 8.29 -1.31 -8.24
N PRO A 82 7.74 -0.12 -8.59
CA PRO A 82 7.60 0.97 -7.62
C PRO A 82 6.71 0.57 -6.44
N LEU A 83 6.90 1.21 -5.28
CA LEU A 83 6.06 1.01 -4.10
C LEU A 83 4.61 1.37 -4.42
N GLN A 84 3.67 0.53 -3.97
CA GLN A 84 2.25 0.79 -4.15
C GLN A 84 1.82 2.00 -3.34
N LYS A 85 1.09 2.92 -3.96
CA LYS A 85 0.48 4.05 -3.26
C LYS A 85 -0.68 3.57 -2.38
N PRO A 86 -0.94 4.25 -1.24
CA PRO A 86 -2.18 4.11 -0.49
C PRO A 86 -3.38 4.39 -1.39
N TYR A 87 -4.39 3.52 -1.38
CA TYR A 87 -5.63 3.70 -2.13
C TYR A 87 -6.30 5.05 -1.82
N TYR A 88 -6.39 5.45 -0.54
CA TYR A 88 -7.06 6.69 -0.17
C TYR A 88 -6.35 7.94 -0.72
N GLU A 89 -5.02 7.95 -0.79
CA GLU A 89 -4.25 9.03 -1.42
C GLU A 89 -4.65 9.16 -2.90
N VAL A 90 -4.60 8.04 -3.63
CA VAL A 90 -4.92 8.02 -5.07
C VAL A 90 -6.37 8.40 -5.33
N GLN A 91 -7.29 7.94 -4.46
CA GLN A 91 -8.70 8.25 -4.57
C GLN A 91 -8.95 9.75 -4.39
N ILE A 92 -8.28 10.40 -3.44
CA ILE A 92 -8.35 11.86 -3.27
C ILE A 92 -7.77 12.56 -4.50
N GLU A 93 -6.58 12.19 -4.96
CA GLU A 93 -5.95 12.78 -6.16
C GLU A 93 -6.84 12.64 -7.42
N ALA A 94 -7.55 11.53 -7.56
CA ALA A 94 -8.50 11.30 -8.66
C ALA A 94 -9.75 12.19 -8.52
N MET A 95 -10.30 12.34 -7.32
CA MET A 95 -11.46 13.20 -7.06
C MET A 95 -11.15 14.68 -7.24
N THR A 96 -9.95 15.13 -6.88
CA THR A 96 -9.51 16.52 -7.07
C THR A 96 -9.07 16.84 -8.50
N GLY A 97 -9.02 15.83 -9.38
CA GLY A 97 -8.50 15.96 -10.74
C GLY A 97 -6.98 16.11 -10.82
N SER A 98 -6.26 15.96 -9.70
CA SER A 98 -4.79 16.01 -9.64
C SER A 98 -4.14 14.77 -10.27
N ARG A 99 -4.90 13.67 -10.44
CA ARG A 99 -4.51 12.50 -11.22
C ARG A 99 -5.64 12.03 -12.14
N LYS A 100 -5.29 11.59 -13.35
CA LYS A 100 -6.23 11.12 -14.39
C LYS A 100 -6.61 9.62 -14.33
N GLY A 101 -6.00 8.82 -13.45
CA GLY A 101 -6.24 7.37 -13.36
C GLY A 101 -5.48 6.71 -12.21
N TYR A 102 -5.63 5.39 -12.07
CA TYR A 102 -4.94 4.60 -11.04
C TYR A 102 -3.56 4.12 -11.52
N PRO A 103 -2.55 3.98 -10.62
CA PRO A 103 -1.25 3.41 -10.95
C PRO A 103 -1.36 1.99 -11.51
N SER A 104 -0.59 1.70 -12.57
CA SER A 104 -0.55 0.37 -13.19
C SER A 104 0.18 -0.67 -12.33
N ASN A 105 1.07 -0.25 -11.43
CA ASN A 105 1.81 -1.13 -10.52
C ASN A 105 1.01 -1.61 -9.30
N GLY A 106 -0.31 -1.40 -9.32
CA GLY A 106 -1.24 -1.77 -8.26
C GLY A 106 -1.32 -0.77 -7.12
N LEU A 107 -2.08 -1.13 -6.08
CA LEU A 107 -2.47 -0.25 -4.97
C LEU A 107 -2.40 -0.98 -3.64
N ASN A 108 -2.19 -0.22 -2.58
CA ASN A 108 -2.27 -0.73 -1.22
C ASN A 108 -3.61 -0.34 -0.58
N PHE A 109 -4.41 -1.33 -0.21
CA PHE A 109 -5.69 -1.21 0.49
C PHE A 109 -5.60 -1.61 1.97
N ALA A 110 -4.43 -1.97 2.47
CA ALA A 110 -4.25 -2.30 3.88
C ALA A 110 -4.49 -1.06 4.74
N SER A 111 -5.17 -1.23 5.86
CA SER A 111 -5.57 -0.15 6.76
C SER A 111 -5.43 -0.61 8.20
N ALA A 112 -4.68 0.14 9.01
CA ALA A 112 -4.50 -0.21 10.41
C ALA A 112 -5.83 -0.28 11.17
N GLY A 113 -5.97 -1.33 11.98
CA GLY A 113 -7.23 -1.66 12.64
C GLY A 113 -8.18 -2.52 11.80
N SER A 114 -7.84 -2.87 10.56
CA SER A 114 -8.59 -3.88 9.83
C SER A 114 -8.50 -5.25 10.51
N GLY A 115 -9.58 -6.03 10.50
CA GLY A 115 -9.61 -7.36 11.08
C GLY A 115 -10.60 -8.28 10.38
N VAL A 116 -10.42 -9.59 10.57
CA VAL A 116 -11.27 -10.62 9.93
C VAL A 116 -12.61 -10.77 10.64
N LEU A 117 -12.61 -10.69 11.97
CA LEU A 117 -13.81 -10.87 12.77
C LEU A 117 -14.64 -9.59 12.75
N GLN A 118 -15.97 -9.72 12.64
CA GLN A 118 -16.89 -8.60 12.70
C GLN A 118 -16.73 -7.76 13.99
N GLY A 119 -16.28 -8.41 15.08
CA GLY A 119 -15.97 -7.78 16.37
C GLY A 119 -14.72 -6.91 16.41
N THR A 120 -13.84 -7.03 15.41
CA THR A 120 -12.54 -6.35 15.43
C THR A 120 -12.74 -4.85 15.37
N ASN A 121 -12.21 -4.13 16.35
CA ASN A 121 -12.24 -2.67 16.40
C ASN A 121 -13.63 -2.04 16.30
N LYS A 122 -14.70 -2.74 16.70
CA LYS A 122 -16.09 -2.23 16.71
C LYS A 122 -16.25 -0.87 17.39
N ASN A 123 -15.45 -0.58 18.41
CA ASN A 123 -15.49 0.68 19.17
C ASN A 123 -14.62 1.81 18.56
N LEU A 124 -13.88 1.53 17.49
CA LEU A 124 -13.01 2.50 16.80
C LEU A 124 -13.59 2.98 15.47
N VAL A 125 -14.73 2.41 15.02
CA VAL A 125 -15.42 2.76 13.77
C VAL A 125 -16.57 3.77 14.01
N THR A 126 -16.83 4.16 15.26
CA THR A 126 -17.94 5.07 15.60
C THR A 126 -17.46 6.51 15.80
N ASN A 127 -17.72 7.36 14.80
CA ASN A 127 -18.30 8.69 14.95
C ASN A 127 -18.87 9.16 13.62
#